data_AF-A0A8I2FSZ0-F1
#
_entry.id   AF-A0A8I2FSZ0-F1
#
_cell.length_a   1.000
_cell.length_b   1.000
_cell.length_c   1.000
_cell.angle_alpha   90.00
_cell.angle_beta   90.00
_cell.angle_gamma   90.00
#
_symmetry.space_group_name_H-M   'P 1'
#
loop_
_entity.id
_entity.type
_entity.pdbx_description
1 polymer ?
#
loop_
_entity_poly.entity_id
_entity_poly.type
_entity_poly.pdbx_seq_one_letter_code
_entity_poly.pdbx_strand_id
1 'polypeptide(L)'
;MQPETVTIDKIKSKLAEVPEDKLPEIYDFVEFIVDKAKLKQPKKKKIVKLGGIWKGLGFEKINDLEGEVRKIRKQSHQQFSEKIQESSSIDAIWS
;
A
#
# COMPACT_ATOMS: atom_id res chain seq x y z
N MET A 1 5.77 33.68 9.61
CA MET A 1 4.84 33.34 10.71
C MET A 1 5.27 31.99 11.25
N GLN A 2 5.79 31.92 12.47
CA GLN A 2 6.09 30.63 13.11
C GLN A 2 4.78 30.03 13.64
N PRO A 3 4.59 28.70 13.60
CA PRO A 3 3.38 28.09 14.13
C PRO A 3 3.39 28.22 15.66
N GLU A 4 2.44 28.97 16.21
CA GLU A 4 2.23 29.02 17.65
C GLU A 4 1.95 27.62 18.18
N THR A 5 2.67 27.22 19.23
CA THR A 5 2.39 25.96 19.90
C THR A 5 1.10 26.09 20.71
N VAL A 6 0.06 25.40 20.25
CA VAL A 6 -1.23 25.37 20.93
C VAL A 6 -1.13 24.40 22.11
N THR A 7 -1.31 24.92 23.32
CA THR A 7 -1.34 24.12 24.56
C THR A 7 -2.76 23.68 24.89
N ILE A 8 -2.90 22.57 25.62
CA ILE A 8 -4.21 22.03 26.04
C ILE A 8 -5.00 23.07 26.85
N ASP A 9 -4.32 23.83 27.71
CA ASP A 9 -4.96 24.84 28.54
C ASP A 9 -5.57 25.97 27.70
N LYS A 10 -4.88 26.41 26.64
CA LYS A 10 -5.42 27.40 25.69
C LYS A 10 -6.67 26.89 24.98
N ILE A 11 -6.71 25.60 24.62
CA ILE A 11 -7.88 24.98 24.00
C ILE A 11 -9.06 24.95 24.98
N LYS A 12 -8.83 24.54 26.22
CA LYS A 12 -9.88 24.52 27.26
C LYS A 12 -10.46 25.90 27.52
N SER A 13 -9.61 26.92 27.65
CA SER A 13 -10.06 28.30 27.83
C SER A 13 -10.91 28.77 26.65
N LYS A 14 -10.53 28.42 25.41
CA LYS A 14 -11.31 28.77 24.22
C LYS A 14 -12.64 28.03 24.12
N LEU A 15 -12.69 26.75 24.49
CA LEU A 15 -13.93 25.98 24.51
C LEU A 15 -14.92 26.50 25.56
N ALA A 16 -14.44 27.07 26.66
CA ALA A 16 -15.29 27.68 27.68
C ALA A 16 -15.98 28.99 27.21
N GLU A 17 -15.44 29.65 26.17
CA GLU A 17 -16.04 30.83 25.55
C GLU A 17 -17.10 30.48 24.50
N VAL A 18 -17.24 29.19 24.13
CA VAL A 18 -18.16 28.76 23.08
C VAL A 18 -19.58 28.62 23.64
N PRO A 19 -20.61 29.12 22.92
CA PRO A 19 -22.00 28.88 23.24
C PRO A 19 -22.35 27.39 23.34
N GLU A 20 -23.17 27.02 24.31
CA GLU A 20 -23.48 25.61 24.63
C GLU A 20 -24.14 24.87 23.45
N ASP A 21 -24.94 25.56 22.65
CA ASP A 21 -25.59 25.05 21.43
C ASP A 21 -24.60 24.67 20.31
N LYS A 22 -23.35 25.17 20.39
CA LYS A 22 -22.27 24.88 19.44
C LYS A 22 -21.30 23.81 19.90
N LEU A 23 -21.34 23.42 21.18
CA LEU A 23 -20.50 22.34 21.71
C LEU A 23 -20.74 20.98 21.04
N PRO A 24 -21.98 20.58 20.66
CA PRO A 24 -22.21 19.32 19.94
C PRO A 24 -21.48 19.27 18.59
N GLU A 25 -21.53 20.35 17.81
CA GLU A 25 -20.86 20.45 16.51
C GLU A 25 -19.33 20.31 16.64
N ILE A 26 -18.76 20.91 17.69
CA ILE A 26 -17.33 20.79 17.98
C ILE A 26 -16.97 19.37 18.43
N TYR A 27 -17.81 18.75 19.26
CA TYR A 27 -17.61 17.38 19.72
C TYR A 27 -17.57 16.40 18.55
N ASP A 28 -18.56 16.46 17.66
CA ASP A 28 -18.65 15.60 16.47
C ASP A 28 -17.42 15.78 15.57
N PHE A 29 -16.94 17.03 15.42
CA PHE A 29 -15.75 17.32 14.62
C PHE A 29 -14.47 16.74 15.24
N VAL A 30 -14.30 16.85 16.56
CA VAL A 30 -13.15 16.27 17.27
C VAL A 30 -13.18 14.75 17.18
N GLU A 31 -14.35 14.13 17.37
CA GLU A 31 -14.54 12.69 17.24
C GLU A 31 -14.16 12.20 15.84
N PHE A 32 -14.63 12.89 14.79
CA PHE A 32 -14.26 12.61 13.41
C PHE A 32 -12.74 12.69 13.16
N ILE A 33 -12.06 13.71 13.70
CA ILE A 33 -10.61 13.84 13.57
C ILE A 33 -9.90 12.68 14.25
N VAL A 34 -10.32 12.33 15.47
CA VAL A 34 -9.74 11.25 16.26
C VAL A 34 -9.89 9.91 15.53
N ASP A 35 -11.06 9.65 14.97
CA ASP A 35 -11.31 8.42 14.22
C ASP A 35 -10.54 8.36 12.91
N LYS A 36 -10.44 9.46 12.17
CA LYS A 36 -9.54 9.53 11.02
C LYS A 36 -8.08 9.33 11.41
N ALA A 37 -7.64 9.84 12.56
CA ALA A 37 -6.28 9.64 13.03
C ALA A 37 -6.03 8.16 13.37
N LYS A 38 -6.98 7.47 14.03
CA LYS A 38 -6.92 6.03 14.29
C LYS A 38 -6.87 5.21 12.99
N LEU A 39 -7.65 5.60 11.98
CA LEU A 39 -7.68 4.94 10.67
C LEU A 39 -6.39 5.16 9.85
N LYS A 40 -5.77 6.33 10.00
CA LYS A 40 -4.51 6.70 9.33
C LYS A 40 -3.27 6.14 10.00
N GLN A 41 -3.35 5.66 11.25
CA GLN A 41 -2.27 4.84 11.77
C GLN A 41 -2.21 3.59 10.89
N PRO A 42 -1.09 3.34 10.17
CA PRO A 42 -0.93 2.04 9.56
C PRO A 42 -0.98 1.06 10.72
N LYS A 43 -2.10 0.34 10.89
CA LYS A 43 -2.12 -0.88 11.71
C LYS A 43 -0.87 -1.59 11.25
N LYS A 44 0.17 -1.67 12.10
CA LYS A 44 1.44 -2.32 11.75
C LYS A 44 1.00 -3.61 11.11
N LYS A 45 1.06 -3.72 9.78
CA LYS A 45 0.53 -4.88 9.07
C LYS A 45 1.34 -5.97 9.70
N LYS A 46 0.71 -6.80 10.54
CA LYS A 46 1.42 -7.88 11.20
C LYS A 46 1.86 -8.70 10.01
N ILE A 47 3.14 -8.60 9.66
CA ILE A 47 3.72 -9.43 8.62
C ILE A 47 3.61 -10.80 9.24
N VAL A 48 2.49 -11.47 8.95
CA VAL A 48 2.30 -12.86 9.30
C VAL A 48 3.29 -13.55 8.38
N LYS A 49 4.52 -13.70 8.89
CA LYS A 49 5.47 -14.63 8.30
C LYS A 49 4.71 -15.94 8.30
N LEU A 50 4.30 -16.39 7.11
CA LEU A 50 3.55 -17.63 6.90
C LEU A 50 4.50 -18.79 7.25
N GLY A 51 4.69 -18.99 8.56
CA GLY A 51 5.79 -19.71 9.15
C GLY A 51 5.92 -21.09 8.56
N GLY A 52 6.92 -21.26 7.70
CA GLY A 52 7.28 -22.56 7.15
C GLY A 52 6.30 -23.16 6.15
N ILE A 53 5.35 -22.42 5.56
CA ILE A 53 4.50 -22.98 4.47
C ILE A 53 5.36 -23.49 3.32
N TRP A 54 6.47 -22.82 3.05
CA TRP A 54 7.43 -23.18 2.01
C TRP A 54 8.55 -24.10 2.49
N LYS A 55 8.51 -24.54 3.75
CA LYS A 55 9.55 -25.39 4.35
C LYS A 55 9.43 -26.83 3.82
N GLY A 56 10.52 -27.38 3.31
CA GLY A 56 10.60 -28.71 2.70
C GLY A 56 10.15 -28.77 1.23
N LEU A 57 9.68 -27.65 0.66
CA LEU A 57 9.20 -27.59 -0.73
C LEU A 57 10.30 -27.16 -1.72
N GLY A 58 11.52 -26.88 -1.26
CA GLY A 58 12.67 -26.57 -2.10
C GLY A 58 12.82 -25.09 -2.45
N PHE A 59 11.83 -24.26 -2.10
CA PHE A 59 11.86 -22.80 -2.25
C PHE A 59 12.94 -22.15 -1.37
N GLU A 60 13.43 -22.84 -0.34
CA GLU A 60 14.54 -22.34 0.50
C GLU A 60 15.87 -22.26 -0.24
N LYS A 61 15.98 -22.92 -1.40
CA LYS A 61 17.17 -22.82 -2.27
C LYS A 61 17.13 -21.61 -3.19
N ILE A 62 16.01 -20.89 -3.26
CA ILE A 62 15.83 -19.72 -4.13
C ILE A 62 16.27 -18.48 -3.35
N ASN A 63 17.54 -18.11 -3.53
CA ASN A 63 18.14 -16.95 -2.85
C ASN A 63 17.62 -15.60 -3.37
N ASP A 64 17.24 -15.54 -4.65
CA ASP A 64 16.69 -14.35 -5.31
C ASP A 64 15.44 -14.70 -6.12
N LEU A 65 14.30 -14.74 -5.43
CA LEU A 65 13.01 -15.05 -6.06
C LEU A 65 12.64 -14.01 -7.12
N GLU A 66 12.97 -12.73 -6.90
CA GLU A 66 12.61 -11.66 -7.82
C GLU A 66 13.43 -11.74 -9.10
N GLY A 67 14.73 -12.03 -9.00
CA GLY A 67 15.60 -12.30 -10.13
C GLY A 67 15.12 -13.47 -10.97
N GLU A 68 14.76 -14.59 -10.34
CA GLU A 68 14.24 -15.77 -11.03
C GLU A 68 12.91 -15.49 -11.74
N VAL A 69 11.96 -14.81 -11.08
CA VAL A 69 10.68 -14.42 -11.70
C VAL A 69 10.90 -13.47 -12.89
N ARG A 70 11.83 -12.51 -12.76
CA ARG A 70 12.19 -11.59 -13.86
C ARG A 70 12.80 -12.34 -15.04
N LYS A 71 13.65 -13.33 -14.79
CA LYS A 71 14.27 -14.16 -15.82
C LYS A 71 13.22 -14.97 -16.59
N ILE A 72 12.32 -15.64 -15.88
CA ILE A 72 11.22 -16.41 -16.48
C ILE A 72 10.37 -15.49 -17.38
N ARG A 73 9.98 -14.30 -16.90
CA ARG A 73 9.20 -13.34 -17.70
C ARG A 73 9.91 -12.94 -18.99
N LYS A 74 11.22 -12.65 -18.93
CA LYS A 74 12.00 -12.29 -20.12
C LYS A 74 12.05 -13.44 -21.13
N GLN A 75 12.30 -14.66 -20.65
CA GLN A 75 12.34 -15.85 -21.50
C GLN A 75 10.99 -16.13 -22.16
N SER A 76 9.90 -16.05 -21.41
CA SER A 76 8.54 -16.23 -21.95
C SER A 76 8.20 -15.16 -22.99
N HIS A 77 8.58 -13.90 -22.75
CA HIS A 77 8.34 -12.82 -23.72
C HIS A 77 9.13 -13.05 -25.00
N GLN A 78 10.40 -13.41 -24.89
CA GLN A 78 11.25 -13.69 -26.04
C GLN A 78 10.71 -14.85 -26.89
N GLN A 79 10.38 -15.99 -26.27
CA GLN A 79 9.81 -17.14 -26.98
C GLN A 79 8.48 -16.82 -27.65
N PHE A 80 7.66 -15.99 -27.02
CA PHE A 80 6.39 -15.55 -27.59
C PHE A 80 6.61 -14.65 -28.81
N SER A 81 7.54 -13.70 -28.73
CA SER A 81 7.91 -12.83 -29.84
C SER A 81 8.49 -13.59 -31.03
N GLU A 82 9.36 -14.57 -30.77
CA GLU A 82 9.93 -15.46 -31.80
C GLU A 82 8.83 -16.22 -32.55
N LYS A 83 7.87 -16.81 -31.83
CA LYS A 83 6.73 -17.51 -32.44
C LYS A 83 5.81 -16.59 -33.26
N ILE A 84 5.60 -15.36 -32.82
CA ILE A 84 4.81 -14.38 -33.60
C ILE A 84 5.53 -14.06 -34.90
N GLN A 85 6.84 -13.80 -34.85
CA GLN A 85 7.62 -13.50 -36.05
C GLN A 85 7.66 -14.68 -37.03
N GLU A 86 7.80 -15.91 -36.54
CA GLU A 86 7.71 -17.12 -37.35
C GLU A 86 6.34 -17.23 -38.05
N SER A 87 5.23 -16.99 -37.33
CA SER A 87 3.89 -17.02 -37.94
C SER A 87 3.71 -15.96 -39.02
N SER A 88 4.14 -14.72 -38.78
CA SER A 88 4.04 -13.63 -39.76
C SER A 88 4.94 -13.84 -40.99
N SER A 89 6.06 -14.55 -40.84
CA SER A 89 6.95 -14.85 -41.96
C SER A 89 6.43 -15.99 -42.83
N ILE A 90 5.68 -16.95 -42.27
CA ILE A 90 4.99 -18.00 -43.05
C ILE A 90 3.87 -17.38 -43.88
N ASP A 91 3.08 -16.48 -43.30
CA ASP A 91 1.98 -15.81 -44.01
C ASP A 91 2.47 -14.96 -45.19
N ALA A 92 3.69 -14.41 -45.12
CA ALA A 92 4.32 -13.63 -46.19
C ALA A 92 4.90 -14.47 -47.34
N ILE A 93 5.14 -15.78 -47.13
CA ILE A 93 5.66 -16.69 -48.17
C ILE A 93 4.53 -17.24 -49.05
N TRP A 94 3.30 -17.27 -48.54
CA TRP A 94 2.12 -17.81 -49.23
C TRP A 94 1.18 -16.73 -49.80
N SER A 95 1.59 -15.47 -49.82
CA SER A 95 0.85 -14.33 -50.38
C SER A 95 1.50 -13.80 -51.65
#